data_AF-A0A961M6Q0-F1
#
_entry.id   AF-A0A961M6Q0-F1
#
_cell.length_a   1.000
_cell.length_b   1.000
_cell.length_c   1.000
_cell.angle_alpha   90.00
_cell.angle_beta   90.00
_cell.angle_gamma   90.00
#
_symmetry.space_group_name_H-M   'P 1'
#
loop_
_entity.id
_entity.type
_entity.pdbx_description
1 polymer ?
#
loop_
_entity_poly.entity_id
_entity_poly.type
_entity_poly.pdbx_seq_one_letter_code
_entity_poly.pdbx_strand_id
1 'polypeptide(L)'
;MQATRDWEAFQQWHELLDALCVEQGHHDNMALAEALCAASGNQTQAAFDAAVKNLQNWRQGIHIAQRRNFMLLGKVLAIDHHAGLREHWNRLYREARPMRAAGPAPDSPRPEVSTRFPKRRRSAVAAGVILVCALGAATLSLPPDRPAETPDPGAASEAVVIEYAPSVSLKVGDSAIIHGVRSRGCEGAPTWESIRGRLPELVTGVLTDGGVGMRHSRSCGEQVEVRAILFTATHPGTEQITLYGDAIEIRVSQ
;
A
#
# COMPACT_ATOMS: atom_id res chain seq x y z
N MET A 1 -35.25 -7.12 -7.99
CA MET A 1 -34.56 -8.38 -7.64
C MET A 1 -33.38 -8.50 -8.60
N GLN A 2 -32.20 -7.99 -8.22
CA GLN A 2 -31.00 -8.23 -9.01
C GLN A 2 -30.59 -9.69 -8.81
N ALA A 3 -30.38 -10.42 -9.90
CA ALA A 3 -29.85 -11.76 -9.84
C ALA A 3 -28.50 -11.69 -9.11
N THR A 4 -28.34 -12.42 -8.01
CA THR A 4 -27.06 -12.57 -7.33
C THR A 4 -26.11 -13.24 -8.31
N ARG A 5 -25.22 -12.44 -8.89
CA ARG A 5 -24.15 -12.93 -9.76
C ARG A 5 -23.29 -13.91 -8.96
N ASP A 6 -22.98 -15.04 -9.56
CA ASP A 6 -22.10 -16.03 -8.95
C ASP A 6 -20.64 -15.54 -9.07
N TRP A 7 -20.15 -14.92 -8.00
CA TRP A 7 -18.79 -14.40 -7.93
C TRP A 7 -17.75 -15.51 -7.77
N GLU A 8 -18.14 -16.72 -7.36
CA GLU A 8 -17.20 -17.84 -7.17
C GLU A 8 -16.70 -18.42 -8.50
N ALA A 9 -17.40 -18.13 -9.61
CA ALA A 9 -17.00 -18.55 -10.95
C ALA A 9 -15.65 -17.95 -11.39
N PHE A 10 -15.27 -16.79 -10.87
CA PHE A 10 -14.00 -16.13 -11.21
C PHE A 10 -12.82 -16.82 -10.52
N GLN A 11 -11.82 -17.21 -11.31
CA GLN A 11 -10.62 -17.91 -10.82
C GLN A 11 -9.41 -17.00 -10.69
N GLN A 12 -9.48 -15.78 -11.25
CA GLN A 12 -8.38 -14.84 -11.24
C GLN A 12 -8.81 -13.50 -10.65
N TRP A 13 -7.92 -12.89 -9.85
CA TRP A 13 -8.25 -11.65 -9.14
C TRP A 13 -8.62 -10.50 -10.09
N HIS A 14 -7.93 -10.37 -11.23
CA HIS A 14 -8.19 -9.30 -12.18
C HIS A 14 -9.52 -9.48 -12.94
N GLU A 15 -9.93 -10.72 -13.23
CA GLU A 15 -11.24 -11.01 -13.84
C GLU A 15 -12.37 -10.65 -12.87
N LEU A 16 -12.22 -11.00 -11.59
CA LEU A 16 -13.17 -10.60 -10.55
C LEU A 16 -13.22 -9.07 -10.39
N LEU A 17 -12.06 -8.41 -10.36
CA LEU A 17 -11.97 -6.95 -10.34
C LEU A 17 -12.73 -6.34 -11.54
N ASP A 18 -12.46 -6.80 -12.76
CA ASP A 18 -13.09 -6.28 -13.97
C ASP A 18 -14.62 -6.46 -13.95
N ALA A 19 -15.08 -7.64 -13.54
CA ALA A 19 -16.51 -7.93 -13.41
C ALA A 19 -17.19 -7.03 -12.38
N LEU A 20 -16.55 -6.79 -11.22
CA LEU A 20 -17.06 -5.86 -10.19
C LEU A 20 -17.10 -4.42 -10.71
N CYS A 21 -16.10 -3.99 -11.49
CA CYS A 21 -16.10 -2.67 -12.11
C CYS A 21 -17.30 -2.52 -13.06
N VAL A 22 -17.52 -3.51 -13.93
CA VAL A 22 -18.63 -3.49 -14.89
C VAL A 22 -19.98 -3.47 -14.18
N GLU A 23 -20.16 -4.26 -13.13
CA GLU A 23 -21.40 -4.32 -12.33
C GLU A 23 -21.74 -2.95 -11.71
N GLN A 24 -20.73 -2.17 -11.32
CA GLN A 24 -20.90 -0.86 -10.70
C GLN A 24 -20.91 0.30 -11.71
N GLY A 25 -20.91 0.01 -13.00
CA GLY A 25 -20.92 1.01 -14.07
C GLY A 25 -19.55 1.66 -14.35
N HIS A 26 -18.46 1.12 -13.81
CA HIS A 26 -17.09 1.54 -14.11
C HIS A 26 -16.57 0.88 -15.40
N HIS A 27 -17.20 1.25 -16.52
CA HIS A 27 -16.82 0.74 -17.85
C HIS A 27 -15.45 1.25 -18.32
N ASP A 28 -15.04 2.42 -17.85
CA ASP A 28 -13.70 2.96 -18.04
C ASP A 28 -12.94 3.06 -16.70
N ASN A 29 -11.65 3.38 -16.79
CA ASN A 29 -10.80 3.56 -15.61
C ASN A 29 -10.86 4.96 -15.03
N MET A 30 -11.53 5.92 -15.68
CA MET A 30 -11.54 7.32 -15.25
C MET A 30 -12.41 7.48 -13.99
N ALA A 31 -13.64 6.99 -14.04
CA ALA A 31 -14.55 7.07 -12.89
C ALA A 31 -14.01 6.32 -11.67
N LEU A 32 -13.39 5.16 -11.90
CA LEU A 32 -12.79 4.37 -10.83
C LEU A 32 -11.51 5.01 -10.27
N ALA A 33 -10.68 5.65 -11.12
CA ALA A 33 -9.51 6.39 -10.67
C ALA A 33 -9.90 7.58 -9.79
N GLU A 34 -10.96 8.31 -10.14
CA GLU A 34 -11.48 9.40 -9.33
C GLU A 34 -11.93 8.90 -7.94
N ALA A 35 -12.71 7.82 -7.89
CA ALA A 35 -13.14 7.21 -6.65
C ALA A 35 -11.96 6.71 -5.80
N LEU A 36 -10.94 6.12 -6.43
CA LEU A 36 -9.73 5.65 -5.76
C LEU A 36 -8.89 6.80 -5.20
N CYS A 37 -8.72 7.88 -5.97
CA CYS A 37 -8.04 9.10 -5.55
C CYS A 37 -8.76 9.75 -4.36
N ALA A 38 -10.09 9.87 -4.43
CA ALA A 38 -10.91 10.37 -3.32
C ALA A 38 -10.76 9.51 -2.07
N ALA A 39 -10.82 8.19 -2.20
CA ALA A 39 -10.63 7.25 -1.08
C ALA A 39 -9.20 7.29 -0.51
N SER A 40 -8.20 7.59 -1.33
CA SER A 40 -6.80 7.69 -0.91
C SER A 40 -6.45 9.01 -0.20
N GLY A 41 -7.31 10.03 -0.31
CA GLY A 41 -7.05 11.40 0.17
C GLY A 41 -6.10 12.21 -0.73
N ASN A 42 -5.77 11.73 -1.93
CA ASN A 42 -4.88 12.41 -2.88
C ASN A 42 -5.59 12.60 -4.23
N GLN A 43 -6.04 13.83 -4.48
CA GLN A 43 -6.77 14.23 -5.69
C GLN A 43 -5.92 15.04 -6.68
N THR A 44 -4.59 14.93 -6.59
CA THR A 44 -3.72 15.61 -7.57
C THR A 44 -3.86 14.97 -8.95
N GLN A 45 -3.69 15.76 -10.01
CA GLN A 45 -3.75 15.27 -11.40
C GLN A 45 -2.75 14.13 -11.64
N ALA A 46 -1.54 14.25 -11.12
CA ALA A 46 -0.52 13.21 -11.24
C ALA A 46 -0.93 11.89 -10.57
N ALA A 47 -1.61 11.95 -9.42
CA ALA A 47 -2.13 10.75 -8.76
C ALA A 47 -3.27 10.11 -9.56
N PHE A 48 -4.14 10.93 -10.15
CA PHE A 48 -5.22 10.47 -11.03
C PHE A 48 -4.66 9.76 -12.28
N ASP A 49 -3.73 10.37 -12.99
CA ASP A 49 -3.12 9.79 -14.20
C ASP A 49 -2.42 8.46 -13.89
N ALA A 50 -1.71 8.40 -12.75
CA ALA A 50 -1.09 7.17 -12.27
C ALA A 50 -2.14 6.10 -11.91
N ALA A 51 -3.24 6.48 -11.28
CA ALA A 51 -4.34 5.57 -10.94
C ALA A 51 -4.98 4.98 -12.20
N VAL A 52 -5.27 5.80 -13.23
CA VAL A 52 -5.83 5.33 -14.51
C VAL A 52 -4.92 4.25 -15.15
N LYS A 53 -3.62 4.52 -15.24
CA LYS A 53 -2.64 3.56 -15.79
C LYS A 53 -2.57 2.27 -14.97
N ASN A 54 -2.54 2.41 -13.65
CA ASN A 54 -2.49 1.27 -12.75
C ASN A 54 -3.75 0.40 -12.84
N LEU A 55 -4.94 1.00 -12.88
CA LEU A 55 -6.21 0.31 -13.05
C LEU A 55 -6.26 -0.47 -14.36
N GLN A 56 -5.74 0.10 -15.45
CA GLN A 56 -5.63 -0.61 -16.73
C GLN A 56 -4.79 -1.88 -16.58
N ASN A 57 -3.60 -1.75 -15.99
CA ASN A 57 -2.71 -2.89 -15.79
C ASN A 57 -3.30 -3.94 -14.84
N TRP A 58 -4.02 -3.52 -13.81
CA TRP A 58 -4.64 -4.42 -12.84
C TRP A 58 -5.82 -5.17 -13.43
N ARG A 59 -6.71 -4.51 -14.18
CA ARG A 59 -7.86 -5.15 -14.84
C ARG A 59 -7.44 -6.12 -15.95
N GLN A 60 -6.31 -5.88 -16.59
CA GLN A 60 -5.72 -6.78 -17.59
C GLN A 60 -4.86 -7.90 -16.99
N GLY A 61 -4.72 -7.96 -15.66
CA GLY A 61 -3.87 -8.96 -15.01
C GLY A 61 -2.37 -8.81 -15.25
N ILE A 62 -1.92 -7.70 -15.87
CA ILE A 62 -0.50 -7.42 -16.15
C ILE A 62 0.26 -7.21 -14.83
N HIS A 63 -0.35 -6.49 -13.90
CA HIS A 63 0.20 -6.24 -12.58
C HIS A 63 -0.84 -6.51 -11.50
N ILE A 64 -0.38 -6.84 -10.30
CA ILE A 64 -1.24 -6.92 -9.14
C ILE A 64 -1.25 -5.60 -8.38
N ALA A 65 -2.41 -5.21 -7.84
CA ALA A 65 -2.49 -4.02 -7.01
C ALA A 65 -1.57 -4.14 -5.80
N GLN A 66 -0.95 -3.02 -5.42
CA GLN A 66 -0.27 -2.94 -4.14
C GLN A 66 -1.30 -3.00 -3.01
N ARG A 67 -0.86 -3.43 -1.82
CA ARG A 67 -1.73 -3.69 -0.68
C ARG A 67 -2.62 -2.50 -0.28
N ARG A 68 -2.09 -1.27 -0.26
CA ARG A 68 -2.89 -0.08 0.02
C ARG A 68 -4.01 0.09 -1.01
N ASN A 69 -3.68 -0.06 -2.29
CA ASN A 69 -4.65 0.10 -3.38
C ASN A 69 -5.66 -1.05 -3.41
N PHE A 70 -5.24 -2.28 -3.09
CA PHE A 70 -6.14 -3.42 -2.91
C PHE A 70 -7.22 -3.14 -1.84
N MET A 71 -6.80 -2.59 -0.68
CA MET A 71 -7.74 -2.21 0.37
C MET A 71 -8.70 -1.10 -0.06
N LEU A 72 -8.17 -0.08 -0.74
CA LEU A 72 -8.99 1.03 -1.25
C LEU A 72 -9.97 0.55 -2.33
N LEU A 73 -9.55 -0.35 -3.23
CA LEU A 73 -10.42 -0.96 -4.23
C LEU A 73 -11.54 -1.77 -3.57
N GLY A 74 -11.24 -2.54 -2.52
CA GLY A 74 -12.26 -3.25 -1.75
C GLY A 74 -13.33 -2.31 -1.19
N LYS A 75 -12.92 -1.15 -0.68
CA LYS A 75 -13.83 -0.12 -0.18
C LYS A 75 -14.63 0.55 -1.29
N VAL A 76 -13.96 1.01 -2.35
CA VAL A 76 -14.59 1.69 -3.50
C VAL A 76 -15.61 0.78 -4.18
N LEU A 77 -15.28 -0.51 -4.31
CA LEU A 77 -16.16 -1.51 -4.90
C LEU A 77 -17.12 -2.15 -3.89
N ALA A 78 -17.23 -1.63 -2.67
CA ALA A 78 -18.16 -2.09 -1.64
C ALA A 78 -18.26 -3.63 -1.53
N ILE A 79 -17.11 -4.33 -1.57
CA ILE A 79 -17.05 -5.81 -1.64
C ILE A 79 -17.75 -6.50 -0.46
N ASP A 80 -17.99 -5.74 0.60
CA ASP A 80 -18.56 -6.16 1.87
C ASP A 80 -20.08 -6.31 1.81
N HIS A 81 -20.71 -5.68 0.82
CA HIS A 81 -22.17 -5.72 0.64
C HIS A 81 -22.64 -7.06 0.05
N HIS A 82 -21.72 -7.90 -0.44
CA HIS A 82 -22.02 -9.20 -1.01
C HIS A 82 -21.48 -10.31 -0.08
N ALA A 83 -22.37 -11.20 0.37
CA ALA A 83 -21.99 -12.34 1.20
C ALA A 83 -20.96 -13.23 0.47
N GLY A 84 -19.89 -13.62 1.17
CA GLY A 84 -18.83 -14.48 0.64
C GLY A 84 -17.82 -13.81 -0.30
N LEU A 85 -18.18 -12.69 -0.93
CA LEU A 85 -17.32 -12.01 -1.92
C LEU A 85 -15.99 -11.55 -1.32
N ARG A 86 -15.99 -11.01 -0.11
CA ARG A 86 -14.76 -10.57 0.57
C ARG A 86 -13.75 -11.69 0.78
N GLU A 87 -14.21 -12.88 1.17
CA GLU A 87 -13.33 -14.02 1.41
C GLU A 87 -12.70 -14.49 0.09
N HIS A 88 -13.52 -14.58 -0.96
CA HIS A 88 -13.08 -14.91 -2.31
C HIS A 88 -12.10 -13.88 -2.88
N TRP A 89 -12.44 -12.59 -2.76
CA TRP A 89 -11.59 -11.46 -3.15
C TRP A 89 -10.20 -11.52 -2.51
N ASN A 90 -10.15 -11.76 -1.19
CA ASN A 90 -8.91 -11.91 -0.45
C ASN A 90 -8.13 -13.17 -0.84
N ARG A 91 -8.83 -14.28 -1.11
CA ARG A 91 -8.22 -15.53 -1.58
C ARG A 91 -7.51 -15.33 -2.93
N LEU A 92 -8.24 -14.85 -3.94
CA LEU A 92 -7.70 -14.65 -5.28
C LEU A 92 -6.53 -13.66 -5.29
N TYR A 93 -6.59 -12.60 -4.48
CA TYR A 93 -5.48 -11.65 -4.37
C TYR A 93 -4.22 -12.28 -3.76
N ARG A 94 -4.37 -13.16 -2.76
CA ARG A 94 -3.23 -13.90 -2.19
C ARG A 94 -2.62 -14.87 -3.19
N GLU A 95 -3.45 -15.57 -3.97
CA GLU A 95 -3.04 -16.52 -5.00
C GLU A 95 -2.33 -15.83 -6.17
N ALA A 96 -2.84 -14.67 -6.60
CA ALA A 96 -2.28 -13.90 -7.70
C ALA A 96 -1.00 -13.14 -7.32
N ARG A 97 -0.70 -12.99 -6.02
CA ARG A 97 0.58 -12.44 -5.59
C ARG A 97 1.67 -13.48 -5.86
N PRO A 98 2.75 -13.14 -6.58
CA PRO A 98 3.87 -14.04 -6.69
C PRO A 98 4.37 -14.32 -5.29
N MET A 99 4.12 -15.55 -4.83
CA MET A 99 4.67 -16.10 -3.60
C MET A 99 6.18 -15.94 -3.78
N ARG A 100 6.79 -14.98 -3.08
CA ARG A 100 8.25 -14.85 -3.06
C ARG A 100 8.74 -16.24 -2.72
N ALA A 101 9.31 -16.93 -3.70
CA ALA A 101 9.94 -18.21 -3.48
C ALA A 101 10.87 -17.98 -2.30
N ALA A 102 10.68 -18.76 -1.24
CA ALA A 102 11.68 -18.91 -0.19
C ALA A 102 12.90 -19.55 -0.87
N GLY A 103 13.66 -18.72 -1.58
CA GLY A 103 14.94 -19.10 -2.13
C GLY A 103 15.89 -19.31 -0.95
N PRO A 104 16.76 -20.34 -0.99
CA PRO A 104 17.81 -20.48 0.00
C PRO A 104 18.65 -19.19 -0.01
N ALA A 105 19.00 -18.72 1.19
CA ALA A 105 19.80 -17.53 1.39
C ALA A 105 21.05 -17.56 0.47
N PRO A 106 21.31 -16.51 -0.33
CA PRO A 106 22.61 -16.39 -0.96
C PRO A 106 23.63 -16.15 0.15
N ASP A 107 24.48 -17.15 0.41
CA ASP A 107 25.75 -16.98 1.09
C ASP A 107 26.55 -15.93 0.32
N SER A 108 26.50 -14.70 0.78
CA SER A 108 27.41 -13.64 0.36
C SER A 108 28.19 -13.16 1.58
N PRO A 109 29.54 -13.17 1.51
CA PRO A 109 30.39 -12.88 2.66
C PRO A 109 30.25 -11.40 3.07
N ARG A 110 30.18 -11.19 4.39
CA ARG A 110 30.18 -9.87 5.04
C ARG A 110 31.37 -9.02 4.58
N PRO A 111 31.17 -7.79 4.07
CA PRO A 111 32.24 -6.81 4.04
C PRO A 111 32.41 -6.20 5.43
N GLU A 112 33.66 -6.16 5.87
CA GLU A 112 34.10 -5.61 7.15
C GLU A 112 33.73 -4.13 7.31
N VAL A 113 33.37 -3.81 8.55
CA VAL A 113 33.07 -2.46 9.04
C VAL A 113 34.28 -1.54 8.90
N SER A 114 34.14 -0.45 8.14
CA SER A 114 35.06 0.69 8.21
C SER A 114 34.32 1.92 8.72
N THR A 115 34.57 2.24 9.98
CA THR A 115 34.11 3.45 10.66
C THR A 115 34.89 4.67 10.18
N ARG A 116 34.28 5.59 9.42
CA ARG A 116 34.76 6.98 9.31
C ARG A 116 33.61 7.99 9.29
N PHE A 117 33.59 8.83 10.31
CA PHE A 117 32.64 9.92 10.57
C PHE A 117 32.60 10.99 9.46
N PRO A 118 31.47 11.72 9.29
CA PRO A 118 31.33 12.76 8.29
C PRO A 118 31.93 14.10 8.75
N LYS A 119 32.79 14.72 7.92
CA LYS A 119 33.20 16.13 8.08
C LYS A 119 32.28 17.05 7.27
N ARG A 120 31.55 17.90 8.00
CA ARG A 120 30.89 19.13 7.51
C ARG A 120 31.83 19.93 6.62
N ARG A 121 31.38 20.32 5.41
CA ARG A 121 31.96 21.44 4.66
C ARG A 121 30.93 22.54 4.50
N ARG A 122 31.41 23.74 4.84
CA ARG A 122 30.71 25.01 5.03
C ARG A 122 30.40 25.65 3.67
N SER A 123 29.24 26.31 3.58
CA SER A 123 28.88 27.24 2.52
C SER A 123 29.91 28.36 2.37
N ALA A 124 30.18 28.75 1.13
CA ALA A 124 30.76 30.04 0.81
C ALA A 124 29.90 30.70 -0.27
N VAL A 125 29.32 31.84 0.10
CA VAL A 125 28.70 32.82 -0.78
C VAL A 125 29.82 33.55 -1.52
N ALA A 126 29.66 33.75 -2.83
CA ALA A 126 30.42 34.77 -3.56
C ALA A 126 29.47 35.46 -4.55
N ALA A 127 29.19 36.73 -4.27
CA ALA A 127 28.57 37.66 -5.18
C ALA A 127 29.58 38.10 -6.25
N GLY A 128 29.10 38.34 -7.47
CA GLY A 128 29.88 38.93 -8.56
C GLY A 128 28.95 39.47 -9.64
N VAL A 129 28.69 40.77 -9.60
CA VAL A 129 28.05 41.57 -10.65
C VAL A 129 29.12 42.04 -11.65
N ILE A 130 28.79 42.10 -12.95
CA ILE A 130 29.21 43.03 -14.03
C ILE A 130 28.69 42.42 -15.36
N LEU A 131 27.60 42.91 -15.99
CA LEU A 131 27.36 44.10 -16.82
C LEU A 131 27.75 43.97 -18.32
N VAL A 132 26.70 43.83 -19.16
CA VAL A 132 26.44 44.41 -20.51
C VAL A 132 27.31 44.00 -21.73
N CYS A 133 26.67 43.41 -22.78
CA CYS A 133 26.34 44.06 -24.06
C CYS A 133 25.75 43.10 -25.13
N ALA A 134 24.53 43.43 -25.58
CA ALA A 134 23.92 43.37 -26.91
C ALA A 134 24.37 42.39 -28.05
N LEU A 135 23.31 41.84 -28.68
CA LEU A 135 23.12 41.50 -30.11
C LEU A 135 23.76 40.22 -30.69
N GLY A 136 22.92 39.31 -31.17
CA GLY A 136 23.29 38.40 -32.26
C GLY A 136 22.51 37.08 -32.34
N ALA A 137 21.65 36.97 -33.36
CA ALA A 137 21.17 35.75 -34.01
C ALA A 137 20.31 34.76 -33.18
N ALA A 138 19.00 34.83 -33.43
CA ALA A 138 18.07 33.72 -33.26
C ALA A 138 18.53 32.53 -34.12
N THR A 139 19.02 31.48 -33.46
CA THR A 139 19.11 30.14 -34.05
C THR A 139 18.18 29.25 -33.24
N LEU A 140 17.18 28.69 -33.91
CA LEU A 140 16.29 27.65 -33.40
C LEU A 140 17.13 26.38 -33.18
N SER A 141 17.73 26.25 -32.00
CA SER A 141 18.30 24.99 -31.55
C SER A 141 17.18 24.13 -30.98
N LEU A 142 16.62 23.27 -31.85
CA LEU A 142 15.86 22.09 -31.45
C LEU A 142 16.69 21.30 -30.42
N PRO A 143 16.12 20.88 -29.29
CA PRO A 143 16.80 19.92 -28.43
C PRO A 143 16.97 18.60 -29.19
N PRO A 144 18.12 17.92 -29.06
CA PRO A 144 18.33 16.64 -29.70
C PRO A 144 17.35 15.60 -29.14
N ASP A 145 16.81 14.78 -30.04
CA ASP A 145 16.06 13.57 -29.75
C ASP A 145 16.70 12.79 -28.60
N ARG A 146 16.01 12.71 -27.46
CA ARG A 146 16.32 11.71 -26.46
C ARG A 146 15.81 10.37 -26.98
N PRO A 147 16.65 9.35 -27.18
CA PRO A 147 16.14 8.01 -27.39
C PRO A 147 15.30 7.62 -26.18
N ALA A 148 14.14 7.01 -26.44
CA ALA A 148 13.21 6.52 -25.44
C ALA A 148 13.97 5.67 -24.41
N GLU A 149 14.08 6.23 -23.20
CA GLU A 149 14.61 5.52 -22.05
C GLU A 149 13.61 4.39 -21.74
N THR A 150 14.02 3.17 -22.08
CA THR A 150 13.32 1.95 -21.69
C THR A 150 13.07 1.99 -20.18
N PRO A 151 11.82 1.81 -19.71
CA PRO A 151 11.56 1.73 -18.29
C PRO A 151 12.31 0.55 -17.69
N ASP A 152 13.10 0.86 -16.67
CA ASP A 152 13.83 -0.06 -15.81
C ASP A 152 12.92 -1.24 -15.35
N PRO A 153 13.23 -2.50 -15.66
CA PRO A 153 12.47 -3.66 -15.19
C PRO A 153 12.90 -3.96 -13.75
N GLY A 154 12.55 -3.08 -12.81
CA GLY A 154 13.22 -3.14 -11.51
C GLY A 154 12.75 -2.15 -10.46
N ALA A 155 11.49 -1.72 -10.47
CA ALA A 155 10.91 -1.13 -9.26
C ALA A 155 10.79 -2.26 -8.21
N ALA A 156 11.89 -2.51 -7.50
CA ALA A 156 11.95 -3.33 -6.32
C ALA A 156 10.78 -2.93 -5.42
N SER A 157 9.95 -3.91 -5.07
CA SER A 157 8.82 -3.74 -4.16
C SER A 157 9.30 -3.06 -2.89
N GLU A 158 9.05 -1.75 -2.74
CA GLU A 158 9.22 -1.06 -1.47
C GLU A 158 8.37 -1.80 -0.44
N ALA A 159 9.05 -2.43 0.51
CA ALA A 159 8.39 -3.11 1.61
C ALA A 159 7.57 -2.06 2.37
N VAL A 160 6.25 -2.26 2.46
CA VAL A 160 5.36 -1.34 3.17
C VAL A 160 5.76 -1.32 4.63
N VAL A 161 6.25 -0.16 5.08
CA VAL A 161 6.59 0.08 6.49
C VAL A 161 5.29 0.26 7.26
N ILE A 162 5.04 -0.63 8.21
CA ILE A 162 3.91 -0.60 9.13
C ILE A 162 4.37 0.17 10.36
N GLU A 163 3.95 1.43 10.43
CA GLU A 163 4.11 2.22 11.63
C GLU A 163 3.09 1.83 12.70
N TYR A 164 3.49 2.01 13.96
CA TYR A 164 2.59 1.84 15.08
C TYR A 164 1.74 3.10 15.25
N ALA A 165 0.42 2.94 15.23
CA ALA A 165 -0.52 4.01 15.45
C ALA A 165 -1.11 3.91 16.88
N PRO A 166 -0.65 4.73 17.84
CA PRO A 166 -1.19 4.70 19.21
C PRO A 166 -2.63 5.24 19.29
N SER A 167 -3.07 5.98 18.27
CA SER A 167 -4.43 6.46 18.14
C SER A 167 -4.83 6.47 16.67
N VAL A 168 -6.06 6.06 16.38
CA VAL A 168 -6.66 6.16 15.04
C VAL A 168 -8.03 6.81 15.12
N SER A 169 -8.30 7.70 14.16
CA SER A 169 -9.61 8.34 13.98
C SER A 169 -10.12 8.01 12.58
N LEU A 170 -11.29 7.36 12.52
CA LEU A 170 -11.86 6.79 11.30
C LEU A 170 -13.36 7.11 11.21
N LYS A 171 -13.93 7.07 10.01
CA LYS A 171 -15.38 7.04 9.80
C LYS A 171 -15.88 5.61 9.67
N VAL A 172 -17.16 5.37 9.89
CA VAL A 172 -17.77 4.07 9.58
C VAL A 172 -17.48 3.70 8.10
N GLY A 173 -16.97 2.49 7.88
CA GLY A 173 -16.53 2.00 6.57
C GLY A 173 -15.06 2.29 6.23
N ASP A 174 -14.34 3.11 7.01
CA ASP A 174 -12.90 3.27 6.86
C ASP A 174 -12.14 2.06 7.42
N SER A 175 -10.92 1.85 6.94
CA SER A 175 -10.02 0.83 7.48
C SER A 175 -8.60 1.35 7.60
N ALA A 176 -7.89 0.93 8.64
CA ALA A 176 -6.49 1.30 8.87
C ALA A 176 -5.70 0.17 9.52
N ILE A 177 -4.40 0.12 9.24
CA ILE A 177 -3.47 -0.76 9.98
C ILE A 177 -3.19 -0.09 11.32
N ILE A 178 -3.58 -0.74 12.41
CA ILE A 178 -3.44 -0.18 13.75
C ILE A 178 -2.24 -0.77 14.51
N HIS A 179 -1.75 -1.93 14.08
CA HIS A 179 -0.64 -2.60 14.74
C HIS A 179 0.09 -3.59 13.83
N GLY A 180 1.34 -3.91 14.15
CA GLY A 180 2.14 -4.94 13.49
C GLY A 180 2.77 -5.88 14.53
N VAL A 181 2.36 -7.15 14.50
CA VAL A 181 2.84 -8.21 15.40
C VAL A 181 4.06 -8.88 14.79
N ARG A 182 5.17 -8.88 15.52
CA ARG A 182 6.40 -9.61 15.15
C ARG A 182 6.48 -10.98 15.79
N SER A 183 7.29 -11.86 15.23
CA SER A 183 7.69 -13.10 15.90
C SER A 183 8.63 -12.78 17.09
N ARG A 184 8.74 -13.71 18.05
CA ARG A 184 9.66 -13.56 19.19
C ARG A 184 11.12 -13.56 18.75
N GLY A 185 11.45 -14.38 17.75
CA GLY A 185 12.81 -14.56 17.22
C GLY A 185 13.22 -13.55 16.14
N CYS A 186 12.40 -12.52 15.85
CA CYS A 186 12.67 -11.53 14.80
C CYS A 186 12.69 -12.10 13.36
N GLU A 187 12.54 -13.41 13.21
CA GLU A 187 12.45 -14.11 11.93
C GLU A 187 10.99 -14.15 11.44
N GLY A 188 10.75 -13.55 10.28
CA GLY A 188 9.47 -13.62 9.58
C GLY A 188 8.28 -13.01 10.32
N ALA A 189 7.22 -12.75 9.57
CA ALA A 189 5.92 -12.41 10.18
C ALA A 189 5.24 -13.68 10.72
N PRO A 190 4.63 -13.66 11.92
CA PRO A 190 3.81 -14.77 12.39
C PRO A 190 2.61 -14.99 11.46
N THR A 191 2.05 -16.21 11.47
CA THR A 191 0.82 -16.52 10.73
C THR A 191 -0.37 -15.83 11.39
N TRP A 192 -1.42 -15.52 10.61
CA TRP A 192 -2.63 -14.91 11.14
C TRP A 192 -3.31 -15.79 12.20
N GLU A 193 -3.35 -17.10 11.94
CA GLU A 193 -3.94 -18.11 12.81
C GLU A 193 -3.29 -18.11 14.20
N SER A 194 -1.98 -17.88 14.27
CA SER A 194 -1.22 -17.84 15.53
C SER A 194 -1.46 -16.58 16.37
N ILE A 195 -2.01 -15.52 15.78
CA ILE A 195 -2.20 -14.23 16.45
C ILE A 195 -3.68 -13.89 16.69
N ARG A 196 -4.60 -14.38 15.85
CA ARG A 196 -6.02 -14.00 15.89
C ARG A 196 -6.71 -14.32 17.21
N GLY A 197 -6.34 -15.44 17.86
CA GLY A 197 -6.95 -15.88 19.11
C GLY A 197 -6.65 -15.01 20.34
N ARG A 198 -5.79 -14.00 20.19
CA ARG A 198 -5.45 -13.03 21.25
C ARG A 198 -5.97 -11.62 20.96
N LEU A 199 -6.71 -11.45 19.87
CA LEU A 199 -7.29 -10.16 19.51
C LEU A 199 -8.58 -9.93 20.32
N PRO A 200 -8.80 -8.73 20.85
CA PRO A 200 -10.06 -8.39 21.51
C PRO A 200 -11.20 -8.33 20.47
N GLU A 201 -12.41 -8.64 20.93
CA GLU A 201 -13.62 -8.26 20.21
C GLU A 201 -13.88 -6.76 20.43
N LEU A 202 -14.29 -6.06 19.37
CA LEU A 202 -14.52 -4.62 19.39
C LEU A 202 -15.97 -4.32 19.04
N VAL A 203 -16.52 -3.26 19.62
CA VAL A 203 -17.87 -2.79 19.30
C VAL A 203 -17.86 -1.89 18.05
N THR A 204 -16.81 -1.07 17.93
CA THR A 204 -16.64 -0.05 16.90
C THR A 204 -16.16 -0.59 15.55
N GLY A 205 -15.75 -1.87 15.47
CA GLY A 205 -15.22 -2.43 14.23
C GLY A 205 -14.79 -3.88 14.33
N VAL A 206 -14.08 -4.33 13.30
CA VAL A 206 -13.56 -5.70 13.21
C VAL A 206 -12.06 -5.70 12.94
N LEU A 207 -11.37 -6.68 13.53
CA LEU A 207 -9.93 -6.90 13.32
C LEU A 207 -9.72 -8.08 12.38
N THR A 208 -8.93 -7.86 11.32
CA THR A 208 -8.66 -8.86 10.28
C THR A 208 -7.18 -8.91 9.92
N ASP A 209 -6.80 -9.95 9.16
CA ASP A 209 -5.43 -10.08 8.66
C ASP A 209 -5.14 -8.95 7.70
N GLY A 210 -4.26 -8.04 8.11
CA GLY A 210 -3.77 -7.04 7.19
C GLY A 210 -2.82 -7.64 6.15
N GLY A 211 -2.08 -8.70 6.48
CA GLY A 211 -0.98 -9.26 5.70
C GLY A 211 0.41 -8.91 6.27
N VAL A 212 1.46 -9.36 5.58
CA VAL A 212 2.86 -9.09 5.97
C VAL A 212 3.30 -7.68 5.56
N GLY A 213 4.06 -7.02 6.44
CA GLY A 213 4.83 -5.81 6.12
C GLY A 213 6.08 -5.71 6.99
N MET A 214 6.78 -4.58 6.96
CA MET A 214 8.02 -4.39 7.72
C MET A 214 7.82 -3.38 8.84
N ARG A 215 8.48 -3.56 9.99
CA ARG A 215 8.51 -2.57 11.08
C ARG A 215 9.89 -2.52 11.68
N HIS A 216 10.38 -1.32 12.01
CA HIS A 216 11.58 -1.19 12.81
C HIS A 216 11.32 -1.66 14.25
N SER A 217 12.03 -2.69 14.68
CA SER A 217 11.87 -3.30 16.00
C SER A 217 13.07 -2.97 16.88
N ARG A 218 12.86 -2.14 17.91
CA ARG A 218 13.91 -1.80 18.88
C ARG A 218 14.53 -3.03 19.57
N SER A 219 13.74 -4.08 19.80
CA SER A 219 14.23 -5.32 20.41
C SER A 219 15.07 -6.17 19.46
N CYS A 220 14.88 -6.04 18.15
CA CYS A 220 15.64 -6.77 17.14
C CYS A 220 16.80 -5.93 16.56
N GLY A 221 16.76 -4.60 16.74
CA GLY A 221 17.75 -3.67 16.21
C GLY A 221 17.60 -3.35 14.71
N GLU A 222 16.62 -3.94 14.03
CA GLU A 222 16.47 -3.86 12.57
C GLU A 222 15.01 -3.80 12.09
N GLN A 223 14.84 -3.68 10.78
CA GLN A 223 13.55 -3.86 10.10
C GLN A 223 13.19 -5.35 10.11
N VAL A 224 12.09 -5.70 10.77
CA VAL A 224 11.60 -7.08 10.84
C VAL A 224 10.26 -7.21 10.14
N GLU A 225 10.01 -8.40 9.61
CA GLU A 225 8.70 -8.74 9.09
C GLU A 225 7.68 -8.84 10.23
N VAL A 226 6.53 -8.21 10.02
CA VAL A 226 5.41 -8.20 10.96
C VAL A 226 4.12 -8.58 10.27
N ARG A 227 3.24 -9.24 11.01
CA ARG A 227 1.86 -9.48 10.63
C ARG A 227 1.03 -8.28 11.04
N ALA A 228 0.49 -7.56 10.07
CA ALA A 228 -0.31 -6.38 10.36
C ALA A 228 -1.72 -6.77 10.82
N ILE A 229 -2.25 -5.98 11.74
CA ILE A 229 -3.65 -6.04 12.18
C ILE A 229 -4.38 -4.88 11.52
N LEU A 230 -5.33 -5.21 10.66
CA LEU A 230 -6.21 -4.26 10.00
C LEU A 230 -7.48 -4.09 10.85
N PHE A 231 -7.83 -2.85 11.17
CA PHE A 231 -9.12 -2.50 11.76
C PHE A 231 -10.03 -1.91 10.69
N THR A 232 -11.28 -2.38 10.64
CA THR A 232 -12.35 -1.83 9.81
C THR A 232 -13.45 -1.30 10.70
N ALA A 233 -13.73 0.00 10.61
CA ALA A 233 -14.75 0.68 11.41
C ALA A 233 -16.16 0.29 10.96
N THR A 234 -17.00 -0.19 11.88
CA THR A 234 -18.38 -0.60 11.58
C THR A 234 -19.41 0.19 12.37
N HIS A 235 -19.06 0.71 13.56
CA HIS A 235 -19.98 1.49 14.39
C HIS A 235 -19.26 2.70 15.01
N PRO A 236 -19.95 3.85 15.16
CA PRO A 236 -19.41 5.01 15.84
C PRO A 236 -19.12 4.69 17.31
N GLY A 237 -18.09 5.31 17.86
CA GLY A 237 -17.73 5.14 19.27
C GLY A 237 -16.27 5.45 19.55
N THR A 238 -15.85 5.20 20.78
CA THR A 238 -14.44 5.30 21.18
C THR A 238 -14.11 4.13 22.07
N GLU A 239 -13.00 3.45 21.77
CA GLU A 239 -12.52 2.30 22.52
C GLU A 239 -11.03 2.45 22.79
N GLN A 240 -10.59 2.02 23.97
CA GLN A 240 -9.18 1.85 24.30
C GLN A 240 -8.90 0.36 24.43
N ILE A 241 -7.95 -0.13 23.64
CA ILE A 241 -7.61 -1.54 23.59
C ILE A 241 -6.12 -1.76 23.77
N THR A 242 -5.75 -2.98 24.13
CA THR A 242 -4.37 -3.40 24.20
C THR A 242 -4.12 -4.48 23.17
N LEU A 243 -3.23 -4.22 22.21
CA LEU A 243 -2.77 -5.19 21.24
C LEU A 243 -1.32 -5.55 21.56
N TYR A 244 -1.09 -6.80 21.98
CA TYR A 244 0.27 -7.32 22.19
C TYR A 244 1.13 -6.51 23.19
N GLY A 245 0.48 -5.86 24.15
CA GLY A 245 1.11 -5.00 25.17
C GLY A 245 1.15 -3.52 24.81
N ASP A 246 0.75 -3.15 23.59
CA ASP A 246 0.67 -1.76 23.12
C ASP A 246 -0.77 -1.25 23.25
N ALA A 247 -0.97 -0.12 23.94
CA ALA A 247 -2.27 0.51 24.13
C ALA A 247 -2.64 1.42 22.95
N ILE A 248 -3.84 1.22 22.39
CA ILE A 248 -4.32 1.91 21.20
C ILE A 248 -5.69 2.53 21.49
N GLU A 249 -5.84 3.82 21.17
CA GLU A 249 -7.12 4.52 21.16
C GLU A 249 -7.75 4.46 19.77
N ILE A 250 -8.98 3.97 19.67
CA ILE A 250 -9.76 3.94 18.44
C ILE A 250 -10.92 4.91 18.60
N ARG A 251 -11.05 5.85 17.66
CA ARG A 251 -12.19 6.76 17.57
C ARG A 251 -12.87 6.57 16.22
N VAL A 252 -14.15 6.22 16.26
CA VAL A 252 -14.98 6.08 15.06
C VAL A 252 -16.07 7.14 15.07
N SER A 253 -16.07 7.99 14.06
CA SER A 253 -17.18 8.91 13.77
C SER A 253 -18.14 8.30 12.76
N GLN A 254 -19.30 8.93 12.61
CA GLN A 254 -20.16 8.71 11.44
C GLN A 254 -19.42 9.08 10.16
#